data_AF-A0A3C0FUL6-F1
#
_entry.id   AF-A0A3C0FUL6-F1
#
_cell.length_a   1.000
_cell.length_b   1.000
_cell.length_c   1.000
_cell.angle_alpha   90.00
_cell.angle_beta   90.00
_cell.angle_gamma   90.00
#
_symmetry.space_group_name_H-M   'P 1'
#
loop_
_entity.id
_entity.type
_entity.pdbx_description
1 polymer ?
#
loop_
_entity_poly.entity_id
_entity_poly.type
_entity_poly.pdbx_seq_one_letter_code
_entity_poly.pdbx_strand_id
1 'polypeptide(L)' 'PEERFKRLFKGGFEPSGPQTTDLALAEQLREFEERVIRDALDRHDGNVKSVMEELDIPRRTLNEKMKKLNIRRDKSA' A
#
# COMPACT_ATOMS: atom_id res chain seq x y z
N PRO A 1 -0.69 -20.44 -7.79
CA PRO A 1 -0.13 -19.07 -7.96
C PRO A 1 -1.24 -18.04 -8.22
N GLU A 2 -2.18 -18.34 -9.12
CA GLU A 2 -3.31 -17.48 -9.47
C GLU A 2 -4.39 -17.37 -8.37
N GLU A 3 -4.54 -18.37 -7.50
CA GLU A 3 -5.52 -18.33 -6.40
C GLU A 3 -5.17 -17.35 -5.27
N ARG A 4 -3.88 -17.00 -5.12
CA ARG A 4 -3.46 -15.92 -4.21
C ARG A 4 -3.93 -14.57 -4.73
N PHE A 5 -3.77 -14.35 -6.03
CA PHE A 5 -4.23 -13.12 -6.69
C PHE A 5 -5.75 -12.94 -6.59
N LYS A 6 -6.52 -14.03 -6.66
CA LYS A 6 -7.99 -13.99 -6.53
C LYS A 6 -8.50 -13.66 -5.12
N ARG A 7 -7.73 -13.91 -4.06
CA ARG A 7 -8.10 -13.53 -2.68
C ARG A 7 -7.75 -12.06 -2.37
N LEU A 8 -6.67 -11.56 -2.97
CA LEU A 8 -6.16 -10.20 -2.80
C LEU A 8 -7.13 -9.08 -3.20
N PHE A 9 -8.01 -9.32 -4.18
CA PHE A 9 -8.93 -8.31 -4.72
C PHE A 9 -10.41 -8.56 -4.37
N LYS A 10 -10.70 -9.35 -3.32
CA LYS A 10 -12.08 -9.74 -2.95
C LYS A 10 -12.88 -8.64 -2.24
N GLY A 11 -12.25 -7.57 -1.76
CA GLY A 11 -12.92 -6.37 -1.24
C GLY A 11 -12.92 -5.28 -2.30
N GLY A 12 -14.07 -5.02 -2.91
CA GLY A 12 -14.21 -4.10 -4.05
C GLY A 12 -13.52 -2.75 -3.82
N PHE A 13 -12.67 -2.38 -4.78
CA PHE A 13 -12.15 -1.03 -4.92
C PHE A 13 -13.27 -0.17 -5.49
N GLU A 14 -13.83 0.73 -4.68
CA GLU A 14 -14.65 1.83 -5.19
C GLU A 14 -13.70 2.94 -5.69
N PRO A 15 -13.58 3.17 -7.01
CA PRO A 15 -12.76 4.26 -7.52
C PRO A 15 -13.43 5.58 -7.18
N SER A 16 -12.94 6.26 -6.14
CA SER A 16 -13.36 7.63 -5.82
C SER A 16 -12.79 8.62 -6.85
N GLY A 17 -13.48 8.74 -7.99
CA GLY A 17 -13.43 9.84 -8.96
C GLY A 17 -12.11 10.04 -9.73
N PRO A 18 -12.16 10.54 -10.98
CA PRO A 18 -10.95 10.84 -11.74
C PRO A 18 -10.21 12.02 -11.08
N GLN A 19 -9.15 11.72 -10.35
CA GLN A 19 -8.14 12.71 -10.00
C GLN A 19 -7.34 12.97 -11.28
N THR A 20 -7.73 13.98 -12.05
CA THR A 20 -6.97 14.47 -13.20
C THR A 20 -5.68 15.11 -12.70
N THR A 21 -4.70 14.28 -12.38
CA THR A 21 -3.32 14.72 -12.17
C THR A 21 -2.60 14.59 -13.49
N ASP A 22 -1.95 15.66 -13.95
CA ASP A 22 -1.08 15.74 -15.14
C ASP A 22 0.14 14.78 -15.08
N LEU A 23 0.20 13.96 -14.04
CA LEU A 23 1.24 12.98 -13.76
C LEU A 23 1.04 11.73 -14.61
N ALA A 24 2.14 11.17 -15.11
CA ALA A 24 2.12 9.89 -15.79
C ALA A 24 1.50 8.81 -14.89
N LEU A 25 0.77 7.84 -15.49
CA LEU A 25 0.09 6.75 -14.76
C LEU A 25 1.00 6.04 -13.75
N ALA A 26 2.29 5.87 -14.10
CA ALA A 26 3.28 5.26 -13.24
C ALA A 26 3.51 6.05 -11.92
N GLU A 27 3.43 7.37 -11.98
CA GLU A 27 3.62 8.24 -10.81
C GLU A 27 2.35 8.30 -9.96
N GLN A 28 1.16 8.34 -10.58
CA GLN A 28 -0.11 8.23 -9.85
C GLN A 28 -0.21 6.92 -9.07
N LEU A 29 0.19 5.80 -9.69
CA LEU A 29 0.24 4.50 -9.01
C LEU A 29 1.25 4.49 -7.86
N ARG A 30 2.38 5.18 -8.01
CA ARG A 30 3.41 5.31 -6.96
C ARG A 30 2.88 6.09 -5.76
N GLU A 31 2.24 7.23 -5.99
CA GLU A 31 1.64 8.06 -4.94
C GLU A 31 0.51 7.33 -4.22
N PHE A 32 -0.35 6.66 -4.98
CA PHE A 32 -1.43 5.84 -4.42
C PHE A 32 -0.88 4.72 -3.53
N GLU A 33 0.12 3.99 -4.01
CA GLU A 33 0.73 2.90 -3.25
C GLU A 33 1.43 3.40 -1.98
N GLU A 34 2.11 4.55 -2.06
CA GLU A 34 2.69 5.20 -0.89
C GLU A 34 1.63 5.55 0.15
N ARG A 35 0.53 6.14 -0.30
CA ARG A 35 -0.58 6.54 0.57
C ARG A 35 -1.19 5.33 1.27
N VAL A 36 -1.49 4.26 0.54
CA VAL A 36 -2.09 3.03 1.11
C VAL A 36 -1.18 2.40 2.16
N ILE A 37 0.12 2.31 1.89
CA ILE A 37 1.07 1.71 2.84
C ILE A 37 1.23 2.59 4.08
N ARG A 38 1.30 3.92 3.93
CA ARG A 38 1.38 4.85 5.07
C ARG A 38 0.12 4.80 5.94
N ASP A 39 -1.05 4.78 5.32
CA ASP A 39 -2.34 4.74 6.00
C ASP A 39 -2.53 3.43 6.77
N ALA A 40 -2.13 2.30 6.20
CA ALA A 40 -2.08 1.02 6.92
C ALA A 40 -1.07 1.05 8.09
N LEU A 41 0.12 1.62 7.88
CA LEU A 41 1.11 1.78 8.95
C LEU A 41 0.60 2.68 10.09
N ASP A 42 -0.14 3.75 9.76
CA ASP A 42 -0.73 4.64 10.75
C ASP A 42 -1.81 3.94 11.58
N ARG A 43 -2.72 3.19 10.93
CA ARG A 43 -3.76 2.39 11.60
C ARG A 43 -3.21 1.36 12.57
N HIS A 44 -2.08 0.76 12.23
CA HIS A 44 -1.47 -0.34 12.99
C HIS A 44 -0.26 0.11 13.84
N ASP A 45 -0.07 1.41 14.04
CA ASP A 45 1.02 1.98 14.86
C ASP A 45 2.42 1.45 14.46
N GLY A 46 2.66 1.34 13.15
CA GLY A 46 3.91 0.82 12.61
C GLY A 46 4.10 -0.69 12.74
N ASN A 47 3.10 -1.44 13.21
CA ASN A 47 3.17 -2.90 13.32
C ASN A 47 3.15 -3.57 11.94
N VAL A 48 4.34 -3.96 11.49
CA VAL A 48 4.55 -4.57 10.17
C VAL A 48 3.74 -5.86 9.98
N LYS A 49 3.51 -6.66 11.03
CA LYS A 49 2.73 -7.91 10.88
C LYS A 49 1.27 -7.61 10.56
N SER A 50 0.66 -6.70 11.32
CA SER A 50 -0.73 -6.30 11.10
C SER A 50 -0.93 -5.61 9.76
N VAL A 51 0.04 -4.80 9.32
CA VAL A 51 0.03 -4.21 7.97
C VAL A 51 0.15 -5.27 6.87
N MET A 52 0.99 -6.30 7.07
CA MET A 52 1.08 -7.42 6.13
C MET A 52 -0.24 -8.19 6.02
N GLU A 53 -0.95 -8.37 7.14
CA GLU A 53 -2.24 -9.05 7.18
C GLU A 53 -3.36 -8.19 6.55
N GLU A 54 -3.37 -6.88 6.80
CA GLU A 54 -4.36 -5.96 6.21
C GLU A 54 -4.19 -5.83 4.69
N LEU A 55 -2.95 -5.61 4.23
CA LEU A 55 -2.65 -5.46 2.81
C LEU A 55 -2.53 -6.82 2.09
N ASP A 56 -2.58 -7.93 2.83
CA ASP A 56 -2.37 -9.31 2.36
C ASP A 56 -1.08 -9.51 1.53
N ILE A 57 -0.05 -8.71 1.80
CA ILE A 57 1.24 -8.78 1.09
C ILE A 57 2.33 -9.47 1.91
N PRO A 58 3.24 -10.23 1.28
CA PRO A 58 4.34 -10.83 1.99
C PRO A 58 5.32 -9.77 2.51
N ARG A 59 5.98 -10.07 3.62
CA ARG A 59 6.96 -9.18 4.28
C ARG A 59 8.01 -8.61 3.32
N ARG A 60 8.47 -9.44 2.38
CA ARG A 60 9.49 -9.05 1.40
C ARG A 60 8.97 -7.93 0.50
N THR A 61 7.77 -8.09 -0.06
CA THR A 61 7.11 -7.08 -0.90
C THR A 61 6.87 -5.80 -0.12
N LEU A 62 6.33 -5.88 1.10
CA LEU A 62 6.11 -4.70 1.94
C LEU A 62 7.43 -3.95 2.20
N ASN A 63 8.51 -4.66 2.54
CA ASN A 63 9.83 -4.04 2.74
C ASN A 63 10.39 -3.41 1.48
N GLU A 64 10.27 -4.07 0.32
CA GLU A 64 10.71 -3.52 -0.96
C GLU A 64 9.94 -2.26 -1.32
N LYS A 65 8.62 -2.24 -1.10
CA LYS A 65 7.77 -1.07 -1.30
C LYS A 65 8.13 0.06 -0.35
N MET A 66 8.27 -0.20 0.95
CA MET A 66 8.70 0.80 1.93
C MET A 66 10.08 1.38 1.57
N LYS A 67 11.03 0.56 1.11
CA LYS A 67 12.35 1.02 0.68
C LYS A 67 12.28 1.88 -0.59
N LYS A 68 11.51 1.45 -1.59
CA LYS A 68 11.36 2.17 -2.87
C LYS A 68 10.63 3.51 -2.72
N LEU A 69 9.70 3.57 -1.77
CA LEU A 69 8.88 4.74 -1.46
C LEU A 69 9.45 5.57 -0.30
N ASN A 70 10.63 5.21 0.24
CA ASN A 70 11.24 5.85 1.42
C ASN A 70 10.28 6.01 2.62
N ILE A 71 9.37 5.05 2.82
CA ILE A 71 8.41 5.07 3.92
C ILE A 71 9.13 4.58 5.18
N ARG A 72 9.12 5.43 6.22
CA ARG A 72 9.59 5.08 7.56
C ARG A 72 8.45 4.46 8.36
N ARG A 73 8.80 3.48 9.19
CA ARG A 73 7.86 2.80 10.10
C ARG A 73 7.54 3.62 11.35
N ASP A 74 8.38 4.60 11.63
CA ASP A 74 8.36 5.39 12.85
C ASP A 74 7.51 6.64 12.62
N LYS A 75 6.46 6.80 13.44
CA LYS A 75 5.94 8.13 13.74
C LYS A 75 7.04 8.82 14.55
N SER A 76 7.90 9.56 13.87
CA SER A 76 8.73 10.54 14.53
C SER A 76 7.80 11.67 14.98
N ALA A 77 7.21 11.49 16.17
CA ALA A 77 6.69 12.57 16.99
C ALA A 77 7.85 13.17 17.78
#